data_AF-A0A410M8I3-F1
#
_entry.id   AF-A0A410M8I3-F1
#
_cell.length_a   1.000
_cell.length_b   1.000
_cell.length_c   1.000
_cell.angle_alpha   90.00
_cell.angle_beta   90.00
_cell.angle_gamma   90.00
#
_symmetry.space_group_name_H-M   'P 1'
#
loop_
_entity.id
_entity.type
_entity.pdbx_description
1 polymer ?
#
loop_
_entity_poly.entity_id
_entity_poly.type
_entity_poly.pdbx_seq_one_letter_code
_entity_poly.pdbx_strand_id
1 'polypeptide(L)'
;MKHERKEAIALSYQSEQESAPQVTAKGKGYVAENILAKAEENQIPVQEDATLVELLSELNINEQIPEELYHVVAEVFAFIYKADKG
;
A
#
# COMPACT_ATOMS: atom_id res chain seq x y z
N MET A 1 19.67 11.76 -16.15
CA MET A 1 18.80 10.59 -15.91
C MET A 1 17.83 11.00 -14.83
N LYS A 2 16.51 10.99 -15.08
CA LYS A 2 15.53 11.23 -14.02
C LYS A 2 15.62 10.02 -13.10
N HIS A 3 16.18 10.17 -11.90
CA HIS A 3 15.93 9.21 -10.84
C HIS A 3 14.43 9.32 -10.57
N GLU A 4 13.65 8.33 -11.03
CA GLU A 4 12.27 8.21 -10.57
C GLU A 4 12.34 8.06 -9.06
N ARG A 5 11.83 9.08 -8.36
CA ARG A 5 11.83 9.09 -6.90
C ARG A 5 10.88 7.99 -6.48
N LYS A 6 11.38 7.02 -5.70
CA LYS A 6 10.55 5.95 -5.13
C LYS A 6 9.31 6.54 -4.48
N GLU A 7 8.19 5.84 -4.62
CA GLU A 7 6.94 6.18 -3.98
C GLU A 7 6.41 4.95 -3.26
N ALA A 8 5.86 5.14 -2.07
CA ALA A 8 5.35 4.06 -1.25
C ALA A 8 4.06 4.50 -0.57
N ILE A 9 3.05 3.61 -0.61
CA ILE A 9 1.75 3.76 0.03
C ILE A 9 1.58 2.58 0.98
N ALA A 10 1.21 2.86 2.23
CA ALA A 10 0.89 1.84 3.23
C ALA A 10 -0.63 1.76 3.41
N LEU A 11 -1.14 0.53 3.41
CA LEU A 11 -2.56 0.23 3.61
C LEU A 11 -2.76 -0.50 4.94
N SER A 12 -3.88 -0.24 5.59
CA SER A 12 -4.39 -1.00 6.72
C SER A 12 -5.79 -1.51 6.41
N TYR A 13 -6.10 -2.71 6.88
CA TYR A 13 -7.45 -3.24 6.83
C TYR A 13 -7.72 -4.10 8.05
N GLN A 14 -8.70 -3.69 8.85
CA GLN A 14 -9.20 -4.45 9.99
C GLN A 14 -10.60 -4.98 9.68
N SER A 15 -10.69 -6.16 9.07
CA SER A 15 -11.96 -6.72 8.56
C SER A 15 -13.07 -6.88 9.60
N GLU A 16 -12.75 -6.94 10.89
CA GLU A 16 -13.74 -7.03 11.98
C GLU A 16 -14.34 -5.67 12.37
N GLN A 17 -13.71 -4.56 11.98
CA GLN A 17 -14.02 -3.21 12.46
C GLN A 17 -14.27 -2.21 11.32
N GLU A 18 -13.68 -2.45 10.15
CA GLU A 18 -13.67 -1.53 9.01
C GLU A 18 -14.39 -2.14 7.81
N SER A 19 -15.20 -1.31 7.15
CA SER A 19 -15.90 -1.67 5.90
C SER A 19 -14.95 -1.69 4.69
N ALA A 20 -13.84 -0.97 4.75
CA ALA A 20 -12.89 -0.79 3.66
C ALA A 20 -11.47 -0.63 4.20
N PRO A 21 -10.44 -1.04 3.44
CA PRO A 21 -9.06 -0.67 3.73
C PRO A 21 -8.87 0.85 3.71
N GLN A 22 -7.80 1.33 4.33
CA GLN A 22 -7.47 2.76 4.34
C GLN A 22 -5.98 2.99 4.13
N VAL A 23 -5.64 4.18 3.61
CA VAL A 23 -4.25 4.64 3.49
C VAL A 23 -3.76 5.14 4.85
N THR A 24 -2.71 4.53 5.40
CA THR A 24 -2.15 4.94 6.71
C THR A 24 -0.86 5.74 6.58
N ALA A 25 -0.13 5.58 5.47
CA ALA A 25 1.04 6.38 5.15
C ALA A 25 1.23 6.51 3.64
N LYS A 26 1.80 7.63 3.21
CA LYS A 26 2.28 7.82 1.85
C LYS A 26 3.54 8.68 1.82
N GLY A 27 4.44 8.41 0.87
CA GLY A 27 5.72 9.11 0.80
C GLY A 27 6.40 8.97 -0.54
N LYS A 28 7.26 9.94 -0.88
CA LYS A 28 8.13 9.93 -2.05
C LYS A 28 9.60 10.15 -1.65
N GLY A 29 10.54 9.64 -2.43
CA GLY A 29 11.98 9.73 -2.17
C GLY A 29 12.33 9.17 -0.79
N TYR A 30 13.04 9.97 0.03
CA TYR A 30 13.47 9.58 1.37
C TYR A 30 12.33 9.10 2.29
N VAL A 31 11.13 9.68 2.17
CA VAL A 31 9.97 9.24 2.96
C VAL A 31 9.53 7.85 2.53
N ALA A 32 9.53 7.56 1.22
CA ALA A 32 9.20 6.24 0.70
C ALA A 32 10.22 5.19 1.16
N GLU A 33 11.51 5.54 1.15
CA GLU A 33 12.58 4.68 1.66
C GLU A 33 12.38 4.34 3.14
N ASN A 34 12.00 5.31 3.97
CA ASN A 34 11.70 5.06 5.38
C ASN A 34 10.46 4.20 5.59
N ILE A 35 9.41 4.37 4.76
CA ILE A 35 8.21 3.53 4.82
C ILE A 35 8.59 2.08 4.51
N LEU A 36 9.37 1.85 3.45
CA LEU A 36 9.83 0.52 3.05
C LEU A 36 10.73 -0.12 4.11
N ALA A 37 11.66 0.65 4.69
CA ALA A 37 12.51 0.16 5.78
C ALA A 37 11.67 -0.24 7.01
N LYS A 38 10.65 0.55 7.36
CA LYS A 38 9.73 0.20 8.46
C LYS A 38 8.87 -1.01 8.14
N ALA A 39 8.43 -1.18 6.89
CA ALA A 39 7.72 -2.37 6.46
C ALA A 39 8.59 -3.62 6.65
N GLU A 40 9.84 -3.58 6.19
CA GLU A 40 10.80 -4.67 6.35
C GLU A 40 11.08 -5.00 7.83
N GLU A 41 11.36 -3.99 8.66
CA GLU A 41 11.57 -4.16 10.11
C GLU A 41 10.39 -4.85 10.81
N ASN A 42 9.16 -4.57 10.37
CA ASN A 42 7.94 -5.10 10.96
C ASN A 42 7.37 -6.30 10.20
N GLN A 43 8.12 -6.85 9.23
CA GLN A 43 7.71 -7.98 8.40
C GLN A 43 6.38 -7.75 7.67
N ILE A 44 6.11 -6.50 7.29
CA ILE A 44 4.95 -6.13 6.49
C ILE A 44 5.25 -6.44 5.02
N PRO A 45 4.40 -7.22 4.34
CA PRO A 45 4.58 -7.52 2.92
C PRO A 45 4.60 -6.26 2.05
N VAL A 46 5.48 -6.25 1.06
CA VAL A 46 5.61 -5.15 0.09
C VAL A 46 5.36 -5.69 -1.31
N GLN A 47 4.45 -5.04 -2.04
CA GLN A 47 4.17 -5.29 -3.45
C GLN A 47 4.70 -4.10 -4.27
N GLU A 48 5.50 -4.39 -5.29
CA GLU A 48 5.99 -3.36 -6.22
C GLU A 48 5.09 -3.31 -7.45
N ASP A 49 4.31 -2.23 -7.57
CA ASP A 49 3.43 -1.97 -8.71
C ASP A 49 3.29 -0.46 -8.90
N ALA A 50 3.86 0.08 -9.99
CA ALA A 50 3.87 1.51 -10.25
C ALA A 50 2.47 2.07 -10.52
N THR A 51 1.60 1.30 -11.19
CA THR A 51 0.24 1.73 -11.52
C THR A 51 -0.62 1.81 -10.27
N LEU A 52 -0.52 0.82 -9.39
CA LEU A 52 -1.19 0.82 -8.11
C LEU A 52 -0.74 1.98 -7.22
N VAL A 53 0.57 2.21 -7.16
CA VAL A 53 1.14 3.30 -6.35
C VAL A 53 0.64 4.65 -6.84
N GLU A 54 0.63 4.88 -8.16
CA GLU A 54 0.11 6.12 -8.76
C GLU A 54 -1.37 6.31 -8.41
N LEU A 55 -2.19 5.27 -8.60
CA LEU A 55 -3.63 5.31 -8.32
C LEU A 55 -3.95 5.60 -6.86
N LEU A 56 -3.28 4.92 -5.93
CA LEU A 56 -3.49 5.10 -4.49
C LEU A 56 -2.87 6.40 -3.96
N SER A 57 -1.93 7.01 -4.68
CA SER A 57 -1.29 8.27 -4.26
C SER A 57 -2.25 9.47 -4.20
N GLU A 58 -3.33 9.40 -4.99
CA GLU A 58 -4.41 10.38 -5.06
C GLU A 58 -5.23 10.43 -3.76
N LEU A 59 -5.26 9.34 -2.99
CA LEU A 59 -5.99 9.25 -1.72
C LEU A 59 -5.23 9.93 -0.59
N ASN A 60 -5.93 10.52 0.36
CA ASN A 60 -5.35 11.13 1.55
C ASN A 60 -5.01 10.10 2.63
N ILE A 61 -4.12 10.47 3.55
CA ILE A 61 -3.86 9.66 4.74
C ILE A 61 -5.14 9.64 5.61
N ASN A 62 -5.48 8.45 6.11
CA ASN A 62 -6.72 8.09 6.79
C ASN A 62 -7.97 8.12 5.90
N GLU A 63 -7.80 8.21 4.59
CA GLU A 63 -8.91 8.06 3.64
C GLU A 63 -9.14 6.57 3.38
N GLN A 64 -10.41 6.16 3.45
CA GLN A 64 -10.82 4.82 3.06
C GLN A 64 -10.69 4.66 1.54
N ILE A 65 -10.30 3.48 1.10
CA ILE A 65 -10.31 3.13 -0.31
C ILE A 65 -11.76 3.24 -0.82
N PRO A 66 -12.02 3.92 -1.93
CA PRO A 66 -13.36 4.01 -2.50
C PRO A 66 -13.71 2.71 -3.26
N GLU A 67 -15.01 2.44 -3.43
CA GLU A 67 -15.49 1.14 -3.93
C GLU A 67 -14.94 0.80 -5.33
N GLU A 68 -14.77 1.80 -6.19
CA GLU A 68 -14.21 1.63 -7.53
C GLU A 68 -12.78 1.06 -7.52
N LEU A 69 -12.03 1.25 -6.42
CA LEU A 69 -10.67 0.78 -6.25
C LEU A 69 -10.57 -0.56 -5.49
N TYR A 70 -11.69 -1.12 -5.03
CA TYR A 70 -11.69 -2.37 -4.25
C TYR A 70 -11.09 -3.54 -5.02
N HIS A 71 -11.35 -3.64 -6.31
CA HIS A 71 -10.80 -4.73 -7.14
C HIS A 71 -9.27 -4.70 -7.13
N VAL A 72 -8.67 -3.51 -7.25
CA VAL A 72 -7.22 -3.34 -7.27
C VAL A 72 -6.61 -3.69 -5.92
N VAL A 73 -7.23 -3.26 -4.82
CA VAL A 73 -6.73 -3.55 -3.46
C VAL A 73 -6.92 -5.02 -3.09
N ALA A 74 -7.98 -5.67 -3.60
CA ALA A 74 -8.19 -7.11 -3.42
C ALA A 74 -7.06 -7.95 -4.08
N GLU A 75 -6.51 -7.49 -5.20
CA GLU A 75 -5.36 -8.16 -5.84
C GLU A 75 -4.11 -8.11 -4.96
N VAL A 76 -3.87 -6.99 -4.28
CA VAL A 76 -2.77 -6.85 -3.30
C VAL A 76 -2.93 -7.84 -2.16
N PHE A 77 -4.12 -7.92 -1.57
CA PHE A 77 -4.37 -8.88 -0.49
C PHE A 77 -4.26 -10.33 -0.97
N ALA A 78 -4.78 -10.64 -2.17
CA ALA A 78 -4.69 -11.98 -2.73
C ALA A 78 -3.23 -12.43 -2.95
N PHE A 79 -2.34 -11.50 -3.30
CA PHE A 79 -0.89 -11.77 -3.35
C PHE A 79 -0.33 -12.12 -1.96
N ILE A 80 -0.65 -11.32 -0.94
CA ILE A 80 -0.21 -11.54 0.44
C ILE A 80 -0.68 -12.90 0.98
N TYR A 81 -1.96 -13.22 0.79
CA TYR A 81 -2.53 -14.51 1.24
C TYR A 81 -1.88 -15.72 0.56
N LYS A 82 -1.39 -15.57 -0.68
CA LYS A 82 -0.66 -16.65 -1.37
C LYS A 82 0.77 -16.78 -0.82
N ALA A 83 1.41 -15.67 -0.46
CA ALA A 83 2.74 -15.68 0.13
C ALA A 83 2.76 -16.27 1.55
N ASP A 84 1.69 -16.08 2.33
CA ASP A 84 1.57 -16.61 3.71
C ASP A 84 1.24 -18.12 3.78
N LYS A 85 0.70 -18.70 2.69
CA LYS A 85 0.34 -20.13 2.61
C LYS A 85 1.44 -21.03 2.00
N GLY A 86 2.65 -20.51 1.78
CA GLY A 86 3.81 -21.24 1.28
C GLY A 86 4.91 -21.36 2.32
#